data_AF-A0A3M8C2F3-F1
#
_entry.id   AF-A0A3M8C2F3-F1
#
_cell.length_a   1.000
_cell.length_b   1.000
_cell.length_c   1.000
_cell.angle_alpha   90.00
_cell.angle_beta   90.00
_cell.angle_gamma   90.00
#
_symmetry.space_group_name_H-M   'P 1'
#
loop_
_entity.id
_entity.type
_entity.pdbx_description
1 polymer ?
#
loop_
_entity_poly.entity_id
_entity_poly.type
_entity_poly.pdbx_seq_one_letter_code
_entity_poly.pdbx_strand_id
1 'polypeptide(L)'
;MSYQAKTDWTYDTPVTEDNINRWEQGILDAHLALEKLKPRLAHAETRIKALEDALTNDFRDNRFVITLNTLDGLRVSEGWFDERNGRLVVR
;
A
#
# COMPACT_ATOMS: atom_id res chain seq x y z
N MET A 1 -32.08 2.82 -8.44
CA MET A 1 -32.60 2.81 -7.06
C MET A 1 -31.74 1.84 -6.27
N SER A 2 -31.50 2.06 -4.98
CA SER A 2 -30.78 1.08 -4.15
C SER A 2 -31.57 -0.22 -4.03
N TYR A 3 -30.91 -1.37 -4.09
CA TYR A 3 -31.54 -2.66 -3.81
C TYR A 3 -32.32 -2.63 -2.47
N GLN A 4 -33.54 -3.19 -2.48
CA GLN A 4 -34.37 -3.36 -1.30
C GLN A 4 -34.68 -4.85 -1.13
N ALA A 5 -34.26 -5.44 -0.02
CA ALA A 5 -34.53 -6.84 0.26
C ALA A 5 -36.00 -7.06 0.65
N LYS A 6 -36.67 -8.01 0.00
CA LYS A 6 -37.94 -8.55 0.48
C LYS A 6 -37.65 -9.66 1.48
N THR A 7 -38.17 -9.54 2.69
CA THR A 7 -37.91 -10.47 3.81
C THR A 7 -39.17 -11.15 4.34
N ASP A 8 -40.34 -10.74 3.85
CA ASP A 8 -41.68 -11.21 4.24
C ASP A 8 -42.19 -12.33 3.32
N TRP A 9 -41.31 -13.26 2.93
CA TRP A 9 -41.69 -14.40 2.09
C TRP A 9 -42.54 -15.40 2.87
N THR A 10 -43.67 -15.84 2.30
CA THR A 10 -44.46 -16.97 2.80
C THR A 10 -44.47 -18.08 1.76
N TYR A 11 -44.81 -19.30 2.19
CA TYR A 11 -44.83 -20.49 1.33
C TYR A 11 -45.69 -20.30 0.07
N ASP A 12 -46.84 -19.65 0.19
CA ASP A 12 -47.78 -19.43 -0.90
C ASP A 12 -47.53 -18.12 -1.68
N THR A 13 -46.49 -17.37 -1.34
CA THR A 13 -46.19 -16.11 -2.06
C THR A 13 -45.65 -16.45 -3.45
N PRO A 14 -46.33 -16.07 -4.55
CA PRO A 14 -45.83 -16.33 -5.89
C PRO A 14 -44.59 -15.48 -6.17
N VAL A 15 -43.59 -16.08 -6.81
CA VAL A 15 -42.44 -15.35 -7.35
C VAL A 15 -42.88 -14.70 -8.66
N THR A 16 -42.74 -13.38 -8.73
CA THR A 16 -43.07 -12.58 -9.92
C THR A 16 -41.81 -12.11 -10.64
N GLU A 17 -41.95 -11.63 -11.87
CA GLU A 17 -40.86 -11.00 -12.63
C GLU A 17 -40.20 -9.85 -11.84
N ASP A 18 -41.00 -8.99 -11.19
CA ASP A 18 -40.48 -7.91 -10.35
C ASP A 18 -39.56 -8.42 -9.23
N ASN A 19 -39.90 -9.56 -8.63
CA ASN A 19 -39.05 -10.17 -7.62
C ASN A 19 -37.70 -10.63 -8.20
N ILE A 20 -37.71 -11.19 -9.42
CA ILE A 20 -36.50 -11.63 -10.12
C ILE A 20 -35.64 -10.42 -10.49
N ASN A 21 -36.23 -9.39 -11.12
CA ASN A 21 -35.55 -8.16 -11.50
C ASN A 21 -34.92 -7.48 -10.27
N ARG A 22 -35.61 -7.50 -9.13
CA ARG A 22 -35.06 -6.99 -7.86
C ARG A 22 -33.84 -7.78 -7.42
N TRP A 23 -33.88 -9.11 -7.48
CA TRP A 23 -32.71 -9.94 -7.14
C TRP A 23 -31.54 -9.70 -8.09
N GLU A 24 -31.79 -9.61 -9.41
CA GLU A 24 -30.76 -9.31 -10.40
C GLU A 24 -30.10 -7.95 -10.12
N GLN A 25 -30.90 -6.94 -9.77
CA GLN A 25 -30.37 -5.64 -9.34
C GLN A 25 -29.51 -5.76 -8.08
N GLY A 26 -29.96 -6.54 -7.09
CA GLY A 26 -29.19 -6.76 -5.86
C GLY A 26 -27.84 -7.46 -6.10
N ILE A 27 -27.82 -8.43 -7.01
CA ILE A 27 -26.61 -9.12 -7.44
C ILE A 27 -25.66 -8.15 -8.15
N LEU A 28 -26.18 -7.35 -9.09
CA LEU A 28 -25.39 -6.34 -9.79
C LEU A 28 -24.81 -5.30 -8.83
N ASP A 29 -25.62 -4.78 -7.92
CA ASP A 29 -25.19 -3.80 -6.91
C ASP A 29 -24.06 -4.37 -6.03
N ALA A 30 -24.17 -5.65 -5.61
CA ALA A 30 -23.14 -6.33 -4.85
C ALA A 30 -21.83 -6.50 -5.66
N HIS A 31 -21.93 -6.88 -6.94
CA HIS A 31 -20.76 -6.97 -7.81
C HIS A 31 -20.05 -5.62 -7.96
N LEU A 32 -20.81 -4.54 -8.20
CA LEU A 32 -20.26 -3.18 -8.30
C LEU A 32 -19.61 -2.72 -6.98
N ALA A 33 -20.18 -3.08 -5.83
CA ALA A 33 -19.59 -2.78 -4.53
C ALA A 33 -18.27 -3.53 -4.33
N LEU A 34 -18.22 -4.82 -4.69
CA LEU A 34 -16.99 -5.62 -4.63
C LEU A 34 -15.92 -5.10 -5.58
N GLU A 35 -16.27 -4.72 -6.81
CA GLU A 35 -15.33 -4.12 -7.76
C GLU A 35 -14.72 -2.82 -7.25
N LYS A 36 -15.48 -2.00 -6.50
CA LYS A 36 -14.96 -0.80 -5.86
C LYS A 36 -14.05 -1.09 -4.67
N LEU A 37 -14.30 -2.17 -3.92
CA LEU A 37 -13.53 -2.51 -2.73
C LEU A 37 -12.20 -3.20 -3.06
N LYS A 38 -12.14 -4.05 -4.10
CA LYS A 38 -10.92 -4.73 -4.55
C LYS A 38 -9.69 -3.81 -4.71
N PRO A 39 -9.75 -2.71 -5.49
CA PRO A 39 -8.59 -1.83 -5.67
C PRO A 39 -8.22 -1.08 -4.39
N ARG A 40 -9.21 -0.76 -3.53
CA ARG A 40 -8.96 -0.10 -2.25
C ARG A 40 -8.20 -1.02 -1.30
N LEU A 41 -8.54 -2.31 -1.28
CA LEU A 41 -7.83 -3.30 -0.50
C LEU A 41 -6.39 -3.48 -0.99
N ALA A 42 -6.19 -3.68 -2.30
CA ALA A 42 -4.85 -3.81 -2.89
C ALA A 42 -3.96 -2.58 -2.60
N HIS A 43 -4.54 -1.38 -2.67
CA HIS A 43 -3.83 -0.15 -2.31
C HIS A 43 -3.49 -0.07 -0.82
N ALA A 44 -4.39 -0.52 0.06
CA ALA A 44 -4.12 -0.57 1.51
C ALA A 44 -2.99 -1.56 1.83
N GLU A 45 -3.01 -2.75 1.23
CA GLU A 45 -1.95 -3.75 1.36
C GLU A 45 -0.59 -3.19 0.89
N THR A 46 -0.57 -2.48 -0.23
CA THR A 46 0.65 -1.85 -0.76
C THR A 46 1.22 -0.82 0.22
N ARG A 47 0.36 -0.01 0.85
CA ARG A 47 0.78 0.98 1.85
C ARG A 47 1.28 0.35 3.13
N ILE A 48 0.63 -0.70 3.61
CA ILE A 48 1.07 -1.44 4.79
C ILE A 48 2.47 -2.01 4.54
N LYS A 49 2.66 -2.68 3.40
CA LYS A 49 3.97 -3.22 3.03
C LYS A 49 5.05 -2.14 2.95
N ALA A 50 4.77 -1.00 2.34
CA ALA A 50 5.72 0.11 2.28
C ALA A 50 6.11 0.65 3.69
N LEU A 51 5.16 0.67 4.63
CA LEU A 51 5.43 1.04 6.02
C LEU A 51 6.25 -0.05 6.74
N GLU A 52 5.94 -1.32 6.54
CA GLU A 52 6.71 -2.45 7.07
C GLU A 52 8.15 -2.43 6.56
N ASP A 53 8.34 -2.21 5.25
CA ASP A 53 9.66 -2.08 4.62
C ASP A 53 10.43 -0.87 5.20
N ALA A 54 9.76 0.26 5.41
CA ALA A 54 10.38 1.45 6.01
C ALA A 54 10.75 1.27 7.49
N LEU A 55 9.95 0.54 8.27
CA LEU A 55 10.25 0.23 9.67
C LEU A 55 11.38 -0.81 9.79
N THR A 56 11.44 -1.75 8.86
CA THR A 56 12.50 -2.77 8.80
C THR A 56 13.81 -2.15 8.32
N ASN A 57 13.75 -1.15 7.45
CA ASN A 57 14.88 -0.34 7.03
C ASN A 57 15.11 0.79 8.06
N ASP A 58 15.51 0.43 9.28
CA ASP A 58 15.70 1.36 10.41
C ASP A 58 16.89 2.34 10.24
N PHE A 59 17.45 2.43 9.04
CA PHE A 59 18.65 3.18 8.67
C PHE A 59 19.90 2.88 9.51
N ARG A 60 19.89 1.92 10.45
CA ARG A 60 21.04 1.63 11.31
C ARG A 60 22.20 1.03 10.52
N ASP A 61 21.91 0.30 9.44
CA ASP A 61 22.93 -0.37 8.62
C ASP A 61 23.12 0.25 7.23
N ASN A 62 22.58 1.45 6.98
CA ASN A 62 22.80 2.14 5.71
C ASN A 62 24.25 2.61 5.57
N ARG A 63 25.09 1.78 4.95
CA ARG A 63 26.47 2.12 4.58
C ARG A 63 26.48 2.96 3.30
N PHE A 64 26.46 4.28 3.44
CA PHE A 64 26.70 5.19 2.33
C PHE A 64 28.16 5.09 1.87
N VAL A 65 28.40 4.42 0.74
CA VAL A 65 29.71 4.41 0.09
C VAL A 65 29.71 5.54 -0.94
N ILE A 66 30.30 6.67 -0.57
CA ILE A 66 30.51 7.79 -1.49
C ILE A 66 31.81 7.53 -2.24
N THR A 67 31.72 7.19 -3.53
CA THR A 67 32.88 7.03 -4.40
C THR A 67 33.32 8.40 -4.92
N LEU A 68 34.44 8.90 -4.41
CA LEU A 68 35.03 10.20 -4.77
C LEU A 68 35.79 10.17 -6.11
N ASN A 69 35.19 9.64 -7.18
CA ASN A 69 35.86 9.58 -8.48
C ASN A 69 36.02 10.95 -9.16
N THR A 70 35.16 11.92 -8.79
CA THR A 70 35.26 13.33 -9.19
C THR A 70 34.93 14.19 -7.97
N LEU A 71 35.96 14.81 -7.38
CA LEU A 71 35.86 15.67 -6.20
C LEU A 71 35.40 17.09 -6.57
N ASP A 72 34.21 17.23 -7.15
CA ASP A 72 33.55 18.52 -7.26
C ASP A 72 32.49 18.64 -6.16
N GLY A 73 32.90 19.19 -5.01
CA GLY A 73 31.94 19.70 -4.02
C GLY A 73 32.03 19.18 -2.58
N LEU A 74 33.01 18.35 -2.22
CA LEU A 74 33.19 17.92 -0.82
C LEU A 74 34.21 18.80 -0.09
N ARG A 75 33.75 19.66 0.83
CA ARG A 75 34.62 20.44 1.72
C ARG A 75 34.58 19.83 3.13
N VAL A 76 35.68 19.18 3.52
CA VAL A 76 35.87 18.69 4.89
C VAL A 76 36.29 19.87 5.76
N SER A 77 35.50 20.20 6.78
CA SER A 77 35.78 21.31 7.70
C SER A 77 36.80 20.95 8.77
N GLU A 78 36.75 19.72 9.29
CA GLU A 78 37.64 19.22 10.35
C GLU A 78 37.86 17.71 10.20
N GLY A 79 39.09 17.23 10.39
CA GLY A 79 39.43 15.81 10.31
C GLY A 79 40.94 15.57 10.31
N TRP A 80 41.35 14.30 10.44
CA TRP A 80 42.75 13.89 10.32
C TRP A 80 42.87 12.60 9.50
N PHE A 81 44.04 12.40 8.90
CA PHE A 81 44.34 11.18 8.17
C PHE A 81 44.90 10.11 9.12
N ASP A 82 44.25 8.94 9.17
CA ASP A 82 44.73 7.77 9.89
C ASP A 82 45.65 6.96 8.97
N GLU A 83 46.96 7.19 9.10
CA GLU A 83 48.00 6.54 8.29
C GLU A 83 48.02 5.02 8.45
N ARG A 84 47.62 4.49 9.61
CA ARG A 84 47.66 3.05 9.89
C ARG A 84 46.60 2.28 9.11
N ASN A 85 45.46 2.91 8.86
CA ASN A 85 44.32 2.29 8.18
C ASN A 85 44.04 2.92 6.80
N GLY A 86 44.85 3.89 6.37
CA GLY A 86 44.74 4.53 5.06
C GLY A 86 43.41 5.25 4.82
N ARG A 87 42.85 5.89 5.86
CA ARG A 87 41.51 6.50 5.78
C ARG A 87 41.48 7.90 6.39
N LEU A 88 40.65 8.78 5.82
CA LEU A 88 40.30 10.06 6.42
C LEU A 88 39.28 9.84 7.54
N VAL A 89 39.54 10.39 8.72
CA VAL A 89 38.62 10.38 9.87
C VAL A 89 38.08 11.79 10.06
N VAL A 90 36.75 11.91 10.03
CA VAL A 90 36.01 13.17 10.20
C VAL A 90 35.28 13.10 11.54
N ARG A 91 35.24 14.21 12.30
CA ARG A 91 34.59 14.29 13.62
C ARG A 91 33.17 14.83 13.51
#